data_AF-A0A9Q3PIK5-F1
#
_entry.id   AF-A0A9Q3PIK5-F1
#
_cell.length_a   1.000
_cell.length_b   1.000
_cell.length_c   1.000
_cell.angle_alpha   90.00
_cell.angle_beta   90.00
_cell.angle_gamma   90.00
#
_symmetry.space_group_name_H-M   'P 1'
#
loop_
_entity.id
_entity.type
_entity.pdbx_description
1 polymer ?
#
loop_
_entity_poly.entity_id
_entity_poly.type
_entity_poly.pdbx_seq_one_letter_code
_entity_poly.pdbx_strand_id
1 'polypeptide(L)'
;MKYWHRRVAHQLRSPLNPGDLVLVYNKAIETNWGLLFKNRWNGPYRVIREIDDGPYELEDLNGTESARIFAAYRVKRLYPRGKFMNTKEDTEEEQSEEDESMNEEEVFEETTESDQE
;
A
#
# COMPACT_ATOMS: atom_id res chain seq x y z
N MET A 1 12.77 0.81 25.35
CA MET A 1 12.30 1.00 23.96
C MET A 1 13.40 1.65 23.14
N LYS A 2 13.79 1.01 22.04
CA LYS A 2 15.01 1.31 21.26
C LYS A 2 14.78 2.53 20.36
N TYR A 3 15.62 3.56 20.46
CA TYR A 3 15.51 4.89 19.83
C TYR A 3 15.27 4.91 18.30
N TRP A 4 15.41 3.79 17.61
CA TRP A 4 15.22 3.70 16.16
C TRP A 4 13.75 3.65 15.73
N HIS A 5 12.84 3.09 16.55
CA HIS A 5 11.43 2.92 16.16
C HIS A 5 10.69 4.23 15.88
N ARG A 6 10.97 5.30 16.65
CA ARG A 6 10.19 6.54 16.52
C ARG A 6 10.43 7.29 15.20
N ARG A 7 11.65 7.21 14.64
CA ARG A 7 12.00 7.94 13.41
C ARG A 7 11.58 7.24 12.12
N VAL A 8 11.48 5.91 12.17
CA VAL A 8 11.10 5.09 11.00
C VAL A 8 9.70 4.51 11.12
N ALA A 9 8.94 4.83 12.18
CA ALA A 9 7.59 4.31 12.39
C ALA A 9 6.69 4.55 11.18
N HIS A 10 6.82 5.72 10.54
CA HIS A 10 6.08 6.06 9.33
C HIS A 10 6.46 5.19 8.11
N GLN A 11 7.63 4.54 8.14
CA GLN A 11 8.11 3.65 7.09
C GLN A 11 7.86 2.17 7.44
N LEU A 12 7.48 1.88 8.69
CA LEU A 12 7.04 0.54 9.07
C LEU A 12 5.67 0.30 8.47
N ARG A 13 5.57 -0.81 7.74
CA ARG A 13 4.29 -1.25 7.20
C ARG A 13 3.41 -1.74 8.34
N SER A 14 2.10 -1.47 8.24
CA SER A 14 1.12 -2.03 9.17
C SER A 14 1.23 -3.55 9.21
N PRO A 15 1.15 -4.17 10.41
CA PRO A 15 1.16 -5.62 10.54
C PRO A 15 -0.02 -6.23 9.79
N LEU A 16 0.14 -7.45 9.32
CA LEU A 16 -0.90 -8.18 8.59
C LEU A 16 -1.78 -8.95 9.58
N ASN A 17 -3.09 -8.88 9.40
CA ASN A 17 -4.04 -9.60 10.26
C ASN A 17 -4.29 -11.02 9.72
N PRO A 18 -4.58 -11.99 10.61
CA PRO A 18 -5.10 -13.28 10.21
C PRO A 18 -6.34 -13.15 9.30
N GLY A 19 -6.30 -13.84 8.16
CA GLY A 19 -7.33 -13.81 7.11
C GLY A 19 -7.07 -12.78 6.00
N ASP A 20 -6.09 -11.89 6.14
CA ASP A 20 -5.73 -10.94 5.08
C ASP A 20 -5.20 -11.68 3.84
N LEU A 21 -5.59 -11.18 2.66
CA LEU A 21 -5.06 -11.66 1.40
C LEU A 21 -3.68 -11.06 1.14
N VAL A 22 -2.73 -11.90 0.78
CA VAL A 22 -1.34 -11.51 0.56
C VAL A 22 -0.74 -12.19 -0.67
N LEU A 23 0.30 -11.57 -1.22
CA LEU A 23 1.16 -12.08 -2.29
C LEU A 23 2.52 -12.45 -1.71
N VAL A 24 3.15 -13.48 -2.25
CA VAL A 24 4.45 -13.97 -1.79
C VAL A 24 5.52 -13.76 -2.85
N TYR A 25 6.66 -13.19 -2.44
CA TYR A 25 7.84 -13.01 -3.28
C TYR A 25 8.61 -14.33 -3.50
N ASN A 26 8.77 -14.69 -4.76
CA ASN A 26 9.57 -15.82 -5.20
C ASN A 26 11.03 -15.42 -5.46
N LYS A 27 11.89 -15.64 -4.46
CA LYS A 27 13.33 -15.34 -4.54
C LYS A 27 14.06 -16.14 -5.63
N ALA A 28 13.57 -17.32 -6.00
CA ALA A 28 14.25 -18.17 -6.98
C ALA A 28 14.29 -17.55 -8.39
N ILE A 29 13.42 -16.58 -8.69
CA ILE A 29 13.38 -15.89 -9.99
C ILE A 29 14.57 -14.94 -10.15
N GLU A 30 15.07 -14.35 -9.06
CA GLU A 30 16.13 -13.35 -9.09
C GLU A 30 17.49 -13.91 -9.53
N THR A 31 17.76 -15.17 -9.17
CA THR A 31 19.01 -15.86 -9.52
C THR A 31 19.02 -16.36 -10.97
N ASN A 32 17.85 -16.47 -11.60
CA ASN A 32 17.70 -17.05 -12.93
C ASN A 32 17.56 -15.98 -14.00
N TRP A 33 18.60 -15.79 -14.81
CA TRP A 33 18.65 -14.80 -15.89
C TRP A 33 17.53 -14.99 -16.93
N GLY A 34 17.13 -16.24 -17.20
CA GLY A 34 16.00 -16.52 -18.11
C GLY A 34 14.61 -16.16 -17.58
N LEU A 35 14.49 -15.82 -16.28
CA LEU A 35 13.21 -15.52 -15.62
C LEU A 35 13.09 -14.05 -15.20
N LEU A 36 14.01 -13.17 -15.62
CA LEU A 36 14.01 -11.74 -15.26
C LEU A 36 12.65 -11.05 -15.50
N PHE A 37 11.93 -11.46 -16.56
CA PHE A 37 10.63 -10.92 -16.94
C PHE A 37 9.42 -11.67 -16.35
N LYS A 38 9.65 -12.76 -15.59
CA LYS A 38 8.55 -13.46 -14.91
C LYS A 38 8.07 -12.65 -13.72
N ASN A 39 6.76 -12.71 -13.48
CA ASN A 39 6.17 -12.12 -12.29
C ASN A 39 6.79 -12.76 -11.03
N ARG A 40 7.25 -11.91 -10.11
CA ARG A 40 7.92 -12.32 -8.87
C ARG A 40 6.96 -12.52 -7.70
N TRP A 41 5.77 -11.95 -7.79
CA TRP A 41 4.74 -12.00 -6.77
C TRP A 41 3.75 -13.11 -7.11
N ASN A 42 3.83 -14.21 -6.38
CA ASN A 42 2.93 -15.34 -6.55
C ASN A 42 1.69 -15.15 -5.70
N GLY A 43 0.55 -15.52 -6.32
CA GLY A 43 -0.68 -16.02 -5.69
C GLY A 43 -1.34 -15.17 -4.61
N PRO A 44 -2.68 -15.09 -4.58
CA PRO A 44 -3.36 -14.77 -3.33
C PRO A 44 -3.18 -15.92 -2.34
N TYR A 45 -2.59 -15.63 -1.19
CA TYR A 45 -2.56 -16.47 0.00
C TYR A 45 -3.35 -15.80 1.11
N ARG A 46 -3.75 -16.54 2.13
CA ARG A 46 -4.31 -15.97 3.36
C ARG A 46 -3.30 -16.10 4.50
N VAL A 47 -3.27 -15.09 5.36
CA VAL A 47 -2.45 -15.12 6.57
C VAL A 47 -3.14 -15.99 7.62
N ILE A 48 -2.45 -16.99 8.15
CA ILE A 48 -2.92 -17.75 9.32
C ILE A 48 -2.57 -16.99 10.60
N ARG A 49 -1.28 -16.64 10.76
CA ARG A 49 -0.78 -15.90 11.93
C ARG A 49 0.59 -15.29 11.68
N GLU A 50 0.93 -14.32 12.53
CA GLU A 50 2.28 -13.78 12.68
C GLU A 50 3.04 -14.54 13.78
N ILE A 51 4.34 -14.73 13.57
CA ILE A 51 5.28 -15.37 14.50
C ILE A 51 6.31 -14.32 14.89
N ASP A 52 6.59 -14.17 16.19
CA ASP A 52 7.66 -13.32 16.74
C ASP A 52 7.80 -11.92 16.10
N ASP A 53 6.67 -11.26 15.81
CA ASP A 53 6.61 -9.92 15.18
C ASP A 53 7.37 -9.80 13.84
N GLY A 54 7.25 -10.79 12.95
CA GLY A 54 7.65 -10.57 11.57
C GLY A 54 7.35 -11.70 10.57
N PRO A 55 7.83 -12.93 10.80
CA PRO A 55 7.50 -14.03 9.91
C PRO A 55 6.01 -14.40 9.94
N TYR A 56 5.44 -14.71 8.77
CA TYR A 56 4.03 -15.10 8.61
C TYR A 56 3.90 -16.56 8.19
N GLU A 57 2.92 -17.22 8.78
CA GLU A 57 2.41 -18.52 8.33
C GLU A 57 1.22 -18.27 7.41
N LEU A 58 1.22 -18.90 6.24
CA LEU A 58 0.25 -18.63 5.18
C LEU A 58 -0.50 -19.90 4.79
N GLU A 59 -1.76 -19.78 4.40
CA GLU A 59 -2.54 -20.82 3.75
C GLU A 59 -2.81 -20.45 2.29
N ASP A 60 -2.93 -21.46 1.46
CA ASP A 60 -3.50 -21.30 0.12
C ASP A 60 -5.01 -21.01 0.21
N LEU A 61 -5.60 -20.43 -0.83
CA LEU A 61 -7.05 -20.12 -0.85
C LEU A 61 -7.94 -21.35 -0.66
N ASN A 62 -7.41 -22.54 -0.94
CA ASN A 62 -8.10 -23.82 -0.80
C ASN A 62 -8.08 -24.37 0.65
N GLY A 63 -7.48 -23.63 1.60
CA GLY A 63 -7.32 -24.08 2.99
C GLY A 63 -6.15 -25.05 3.20
N THR A 64 -5.25 -25.17 2.22
CA THR A 64 -4.00 -25.92 2.39
C THR A 64 -3.00 -25.05 3.13
N GLU A 65 -2.67 -25.42 4.36
CA GLU A 65 -1.62 -24.76 5.13
C GLU A 65 -0.28 -24.87 4.40
N SER A 66 0.44 -23.75 4.26
CA SER A 66 1.83 -23.81 3.79
C SER A 66 2.70 -24.30 4.94
N ALA A 67 3.38 -25.43 4.74
CA ALA A 67 4.37 -25.95 5.69
C ALA A 67 5.61 -25.02 5.89
N ARG A 68 5.61 -23.82 5.32
CA ARG A 68 6.76 -22.92 5.28
C ARG A 68 6.35 -21.55 5.80
N ILE A 69 7.20 -21.00 6.66
CA ILE A 69 7.07 -19.64 7.17
C ILE A 69 7.72 -18.67 6.17
N PHE A 70 7.08 -17.54 5.95
CA PHE A 70 7.56 -16.49 5.05
C PHE A 70 8.00 -15.26 5.85
N ALA A 71 9.19 -14.73 5.57
CA ALA A 71 9.64 -13.50 6.20
C ALA A 71 8.78 -12.30 5.77
N ALA A 72 8.53 -11.34 6.68
CA ALA A 72 7.73 -10.14 6.45
C ALA A 72 7.99 -9.44 5.11
N TYR A 73 9.27 -9.23 4.76
CA TYR A 73 9.67 -8.52 3.54
C TYR A 73 9.29 -9.24 2.24
N ARG A 74 8.97 -10.54 2.31
CA ARG A 74 8.54 -11.36 1.17
C ARG A 74 7.03 -11.40 1.03
N VAL A 75 6.28 -10.82 1.95
CA VAL A 75 4.81 -10.87 1.98
C VAL A 75 4.27 -9.48 1.69
N LYS A 76 3.34 -9.35 0.73
CA LYS A 76 2.71 -8.09 0.34
C LYS A 76 1.20 -8.18 0.41
N ARG A 77 0.51 -7.18 0.97
CA ARG A 77 -0.95 -7.14 1.06
C ARG A 77 -1.50 -7.08 -0.35
N LEU A 78 -2.45 -7.97 -0.65
CA LEU A 78 -3.16 -7.98 -1.90
C LEU A 78 -4.35 -7.03 -1.75
N TYR A 79 -4.38 -6.00 -2.60
CA TYR A 79 -5.54 -5.13 -2.73
C TYR A 79 -6.30 -5.55 -3.99
N PRO A 80 -7.40 -6.30 -3.85
CA PRO A 80 -8.15 -6.77 -5.00
C PRO A 80 -8.75 -5.58 -5.76
N ARG A 81 -8.55 -5.54 -7.08
CA ARG A 81 -9.17 -4.52 -7.94
C ARG A 81 -10.55 -5.03 -8.38
N GLY A 82 -11.61 -4.57 -7.73
CA GLY A 82 -13.00 -4.94 -8.00
C GLY A 82 -13.78 -5.37 -6.75
N LYS A 83 -15.10 -5.59 -6.87
CA LYS A 83 -15.95 -6.08 -5.77
C LYS A 83 -15.61 -7.55 -5.43
N PHE A 84 -14.58 -7.74 -4.62
CA PHE A 84 -14.39 -8.97 -3.85
C PHE A 84 -14.99 -8.73 -2.48
N MET A 85 -16.26 -9.13 -2.31
CA MET A 85 -16.91 -9.10 -1.00
C MET A 85 -16.21 -10.10 -0.08
N ASN A 86 -15.40 -9.59 0.83
CA ASN A 86 -15.39 -9.98 2.25
C ASN A 86 -14.69 -8.88 3.05
N THR A 87 -15.52 -8.08 3.72
CA THR A 87 -15.21 -7.00 4.64
C THR A 87 -14.26 -7.42 5.77
N LYS A 88 -13.15 -6.70 5.93
CA LYS A 88 -12.85 -5.96 7.15
C LYS A 88 -12.38 -4.57 6.74
N GLU A 89 -13.13 -3.56 7.14
CA GLU A 89 -12.81 -2.15 6.99
C GLU A 89 -11.51 -1.87 7.74
N ASP A 90 -10.43 -1.62 7.00
CA ASP A 90 -9.41 -0.70 7.47
C ASP A 90 -9.68 0.60 6.71
N THR A 91 -10.19 1.59 7.44
CA THR A 91 -10.24 2.98 7.02
C THR A 91 -8.81 3.44 6.71
N GLU A 92 -8.43 3.46 5.44
CA GLU A 92 -7.38 4.37 4.97
C GLU A 92 -8.11 5.68 4.64
N GLU A 93 -7.86 6.70 5.46
CA GLU A 93 -8.35 8.06 5.25
C GLU A 93 -8.04 8.50 3.82
N GLU A 94 -9.10 8.74 3.05
CA GLU A 94 -9.03 9.46 1.79
C GLU A 94 -8.52 10.87 2.10
N GLN A 95 -7.29 11.19 1.70
CA GLN A 95 -6.89 12.58 1.52
C GLN A 95 -7.60 13.09 0.28
N SER A 96 -8.82 13.60 0.48
CA SER A 96 -9.51 14.48 -0.45
C SER A 96 -8.73 15.80 -0.54
N GLU A 97 -7.90 15.95 -1.57
CA GLU A 97 -7.50 17.26 -2.06
C GLU A 97 -8.66 17.81 -2.93
N GLU A 98 -9.73 18.23 -2.26
CA GLU A 98 -10.63 19.24 -2.79
C GLU A 98 -9.96 20.59 -2.48
N ASP A 99 -9.26 21.18 -3.44
CA ASP A 99 -8.97 22.61 -3.40
C ASP A 99 -9.82 23.30 -4.46
N GLU A 100 -10.74 24.09 -3.92
CA GLU A 100 -11.79 24.87 -4.54
C GLU A 100 -11.21 25.83 -5.59
N SER A 101 -11.80 25.77 -6.79
CA SER A 101 -11.68 26.84 -7.77
C SER A 101 -12.41 28.08 -7.27
N MET A 102 -11.72 28.96 -6.53
CA MET A 102 -12.22 30.32 -6.26
C MET A 102 -11.86 31.25 -7.40
N ASN A 103 -12.90 31.57 -8.17
CA ASN A 103 -12.98 32.62 -9.16
C ASN A 103 -12.93 33.98 -8.44
N GLU A 104 -11.86 34.74 -8.64
CA GLU A 104 -11.79 36.14 -8.25
C GLU A 104 -11.95 36.99 -9.50
N GLU A 105 -13.17 37.49 -9.70
CA GLU A 105 -13.48 38.50 -10.72
C GLU A 105 -12.69 39.79 -10.48
N GLU A 106 -12.19 40.34 -11.58
CA GLU A 106 -11.51 41.62 -11.67
C GLU A 106 -12.32 42.79 -11.10
N VAL A 107 -11.67 43.61 -10.28
CA VAL A 107 -11.92 45.06 -10.21
C VAL A 107 -10.58 45.76 -9.97
N PHE A 108 -10.03 46.44 -10.98
CA PHE A 108 -9.25 47.64 -10.69
C PHE A 108 -9.52 48.74 -11.70
N GLU A 109 -9.71 49.91 -11.12
CA GLU A 109 -10.39 51.06 -11.66
C GLU A 109 -9.57 51.82 -12.70
N GLU A 110 -10.32 52.28 -13.69
CA GLU A 110 -10.02 53.37 -14.59
C GLU A 110 -9.57 54.61 -13.80
N THR A 111 -8.31 55.01 -13.94
CA THR A 111 -7.88 56.38 -13.65
C THR A 111 -7.68 57.10 -14.96
N THR A 112 -8.69 57.91 -15.31
CA THR A 112 -8.57 58.97 -16.30
C THR A 112 -7.82 60.13 -15.65
N GLU A 113 -6.72 60.58 -16.26
CA GLU A 113 -6.37 62.00 -16.22
C GLU A 113 -5.65 62.38 -17.52
N SER A 114 -6.38 63.13 -18.33
CA SER A 114 -5.90 63.91 -19.47
C SER A 114 -5.03 65.06 -18.97
N ASP A 115 -3.92 65.39 -19.63
CA ASP A 115 -3.91 66.51 -20.58
C ASP A 115 -2.52 66.83 -21.15
N GLN A 116 -2.60 67.52 -22.28
CA GLN A 116 -1.62 67.94 -23.27
C GLN A 116 -0.60 68.98 -22.76
N GLU A 117 0.57 69.03 -23.39
CA GLU A 117 1.20 70.24 -23.94
C GLU A 117 2.18 69.90 -25.08
#